data_AF-A0A8T6BTE8-F1
#
_entry.id   AF-A0A8T6BTE8-F1
#
_cell.length_a   1.000
_cell.length_b   1.000
_cell.length_c   1.000
_cell.angle_alpha   90.00
_cell.angle_beta   90.00
_cell.angle_gamma   90.00
#
_symmetry.space_group_name_H-M   'P 1'
#
loop_
_entity.id
_entity.type
_entity.pdbx_description
1 polymer ?
#
loop_
_entity_poly.entity_id
_entity_poly.type
_entity_poly.pdbx_seq_one_letter_code
_entity_poly.pdbx_strand_id
1 'polypeptide(L)'
;ADVSITRALPPEAQQMMQLSIENGYKRFITLVADARHSTPEQIDKIAQGHVWTGQDAKANGLVDSLGDFDDAVAKAAELAKVKQWHLEYYVDEPTFFDKVMDNMSGSVRAMLPDAFQAMLPAPLASVASTVKSESDKLAAFNDPQNRYAFCLTCANVR
;
A
#
# COMPACT_ATOMS: atom_id res chain seq x y z
N ALA A 1 -21.38 -9.79 26.64
CA ALA A 1 -20.74 -10.86 25.86
C ALA A 1 -19.54 -11.36 26.66
N ASP A 2 -19.47 -12.64 26.98
CA ASP A 2 -18.38 -13.22 27.80
C ASP A 2 -17.08 -13.47 27.03
N VAL A 3 -16.99 -12.96 25.80
CA VAL A 3 -15.76 -12.93 25.00
C VAL A 3 -15.28 -11.47 24.96
N SER A 4 -14.18 -11.18 25.67
CA SER A 4 -13.52 -9.88 25.76
C SER A 4 -12.02 -10.07 25.95
N ILE A 5 -11.19 -9.14 25.46
CA ILE A 5 -9.72 -9.17 25.60
C ILE A 5 -9.24 -9.16 27.06
N THR A 6 -10.06 -8.63 27.98
CA THR A 6 -9.76 -8.52 29.42
C THR A 6 -10.26 -9.71 30.25
N ARG A 7 -10.83 -10.75 29.62
CA ARG A 7 -11.40 -11.92 30.31
C ARG A 7 -10.79 -13.21 29.76
N ALA A 8 -10.73 -14.24 30.61
CA ALA A 8 -10.39 -15.59 30.16
C ALA A 8 -11.45 -16.11 29.18
N LEU A 9 -11.01 -16.82 28.14
CA LEU A 9 -11.89 -17.35 27.10
C LEU A 9 -12.69 -18.55 27.62
N PRO A 10 -14.05 -18.54 27.56
CA PRO A 10 -14.86 -19.67 28.00
C PRO A 10 -14.55 -20.97 27.23
N PRO A 11 -14.60 -22.16 27.87
CA PRO A 11 -14.34 -23.44 27.20
C PRO A 11 -15.22 -23.67 25.97
N GLU A 12 -16.49 -23.26 26.02
CA GLU A 12 -17.44 -23.38 24.91
C GLU A 12 -17.01 -22.52 23.71
N ALA A 13 -16.52 -21.30 23.98
CA ALA A 13 -16.00 -20.41 22.96
C ALA A 13 -14.70 -20.96 22.33
N GLN A 14 -13.81 -21.57 23.14
CA GLN A 14 -12.61 -22.24 22.65
C GLN A 14 -12.95 -23.38 21.69
N GLN A 15 -13.93 -24.22 22.05
CA GLN A 15 -14.37 -25.33 21.20
C GLN A 15 -14.98 -24.84 19.88
N MET A 16 -15.79 -23.78 19.93
CA MET A 16 -16.36 -23.17 18.72
C MET A 16 -15.28 -22.57 17.81
N MET A 17 -14.28 -21.91 18.39
CA MET A 17 -13.13 -21.40 17.62
C MET A 17 -12.34 -22.55 16.99
N GLN A 18 -12.05 -23.61 17.76
CA GLN A 18 -11.34 -24.78 17.27
C GLN A 18 -12.07 -25.43 16.08
N LEU A 19 -13.38 -25.66 16.20
CA LEU A 19 -14.21 -26.21 15.12
C LEU A 19 -14.20 -25.31 13.87
N SER A 20 -14.23 -24.00 14.07
CA SER A 20 -14.16 -23.02 12.97
C SER A 20 -12.81 -23.09 12.23
N ILE A 21 -11.70 -23.18 12.97
CA ILE A 21 -10.35 -23.32 12.40
C ILE A 21 -10.20 -24.64 11.65
N GLU A 22 -10.65 -25.76 12.22
CA GLU A 22 -10.63 -27.07 11.58
C GLU A 22 -11.46 -27.09 10.30
N ASN A 23 -12.65 -26.48 10.33
CA ASN A 23 -13.49 -26.35 9.15
C ASN A 23 -12.83 -25.49 8.07
N GLY A 24 -12.23 -24.35 8.46
CA GLY A 24 -11.50 -23.47 7.56
C GLY A 24 -10.31 -24.17 6.90
N TYR A 25 -9.52 -24.92 7.69
CA TYR A 25 -8.40 -25.71 7.19
C TYR A 25 -8.87 -26.79 6.21
N LYS A 26 -9.88 -27.58 6.57
CA LYS A 26 -10.46 -28.62 5.70
C LYS A 26 -10.95 -28.03 4.39
N ARG A 27 -11.62 -26.87 4.44
CA ARG A 27 -12.08 -26.16 3.25
C ARG A 27 -10.90 -25.72 2.37
N PHE A 28 -9.85 -25.18 2.97
CA PHE A 28 -8.65 -24.74 2.25
C PHE A 28 -7.99 -25.90 1.49
N ILE A 29 -7.66 -27.01 2.17
CA ILE A 29 -7.00 -28.15 1.51
C ILE A 29 -7.89 -28.81 0.46
N THR A 30 -9.22 -28.76 0.63
CA THR A 30 -10.17 -29.27 -0.37
C THR A 30 -10.13 -28.40 -1.63
N LEU A 31 -10.19 -27.07 -1.49
CA LEU A 31 -10.10 -26.15 -2.64
C LEU A 31 -8.79 -26.32 -3.42
N VAL A 32 -7.67 -26.47 -2.70
CA VAL A 32 -6.37 -26.69 -3.33
C VAL A 32 -6.34 -28.06 -4.03
N ALA A 33 -6.88 -29.11 -3.40
CA ALA A 33 -6.95 -30.44 -4.01
C ALA A 33 -7.75 -30.41 -5.32
N ASP A 34 -8.92 -29.78 -5.32
CA ASP A 34 -9.78 -29.67 -6.51
C ASP A 34 -9.08 -28.90 -7.64
N ALA A 35 -8.45 -27.75 -7.31
CA ALA A 35 -7.77 -26.90 -8.28
C ALA A 35 -6.48 -27.53 -8.86
N ARG A 36 -5.80 -28.38 -8.08
CA ARG A 36 -4.55 -29.05 -8.47
C ARG A 36 -4.75 -30.50 -8.90
N HIS A 37 -6.00 -30.93 -9.05
CA HIS A 37 -6.36 -32.31 -9.42
C HIS A 37 -5.71 -33.37 -8.51
N SER A 38 -5.71 -33.11 -7.21
CA SER A 38 -5.14 -33.95 -6.16
C SER A 38 -6.22 -34.38 -5.15
N THR A 39 -5.82 -34.95 -4.02
CA THR A 39 -6.71 -35.35 -2.92
C THR A 39 -6.40 -34.52 -1.67
N PRO A 40 -7.39 -34.24 -0.80
CA PRO A 40 -7.14 -33.52 0.45
C PRO A 40 -6.03 -34.15 1.29
N GLU A 41 -5.91 -35.48 1.31
CA GLU A 41 -4.89 -36.22 2.05
C GLU A 41 -3.48 -36.05 1.47
N GLN A 42 -3.36 -35.86 0.16
CA GLN A 42 -2.06 -35.55 -0.47
C GLN A 42 -1.66 -34.11 -0.23
N ILE A 43 -2.62 -33.17 -0.35
CA ILE A 43 -2.38 -31.76 -0.06
C ILE A 43 -2.01 -31.57 1.42
N ASP A 44 -2.69 -32.27 2.34
CA ASP A 44 -2.41 -32.17 3.77
C ASP A 44 -0.94 -32.52 4.12
N LYS A 45 -0.35 -33.49 3.43
CA LYS A 45 1.08 -33.88 3.62
C LYS A 45 2.06 -32.77 3.25
N ILE A 46 1.70 -31.88 2.33
CA ILE A 46 2.52 -30.75 1.88
C ILE A 46 1.99 -29.39 2.38
N ALA A 47 0.91 -29.39 3.16
CA ALA A 47 0.29 -28.22 3.76
C ALA A 47 0.84 -27.99 5.18
N GLN A 48 -0.02 -27.88 6.21
CA GLN A 48 0.39 -27.69 7.61
C GLN A 48 1.11 -26.35 7.92
N GLY A 49 0.82 -25.30 7.15
CA GLY A 49 1.42 -23.98 7.34
C GLY A 49 2.87 -23.88 6.85
N HIS A 50 3.35 -24.87 6.10
CA HIS A 50 4.69 -24.84 5.53
C HIS A 50 4.79 -23.81 4.38
N VAL A 51 5.82 -22.97 4.43
CA VAL A 51 6.14 -22.01 3.38
C VAL A 51 7.09 -22.68 2.38
N TRP A 52 6.73 -22.59 1.10
CA TRP A 52 7.49 -23.17 -0.01
C TRP A 52 8.18 -22.08 -0.83
N THR A 53 9.37 -22.38 -1.34
CA THR A 53 9.94 -21.60 -2.44
C THR A 53 9.15 -21.85 -3.73
N GLY A 54 9.24 -20.96 -4.71
CA GLY A 54 8.60 -21.19 -6.01
C GLY A 54 9.02 -22.52 -6.65
N GLN A 55 10.30 -22.87 -6.53
CA GLN A 55 10.85 -24.12 -7.08
C GLN A 55 10.25 -25.36 -6.40
N ASP A 56 10.17 -25.36 -5.07
CA ASP A 56 9.56 -26.48 -4.32
C ASP A 56 8.05 -26.57 -4.56
N ALA A 57 7.37 -25.42 -4.62
CA ALA A 57 5.95 -25.38 -4.96
C ALA A 57 5.68 -25.99 -6.33
N LYS A 58 6.57 -25.77 -7.31
CA LYS A 58 6.46 -26.41 -8.63
C LYS A 58 6.70 -27.91 -8.55
N ALA A 59 7.73 -28.33 -7.80
CA ALA A 59 8.05 -29.75 -7.62
C ALA A 59 6.91 -30.52 -6.92
N ASN A 60 6.23 -29.88 -5.98
CA ASN A 60 5.08 -30.43 -5.25
C ASN A 60 3.74 -30.23 -5.99
N GLY A 61 3.76 -29.64 -7.19
CA GLY A 61 2.58 -29.45 -8.01
C GLY A 61 1.61 -28.39 -7.51
N LEU A 62 2.03 -27.47 -6.64
CA LEU A 62 1.24 -26.33 -6.16
C LEU A 62 1.20 -25.17 -7.16
N VAL A 63 2.23 -25.04 -8.02
CA VAL A 63 2.27 -24.07 -9.13
C VAL A 63 2.63 -24.76 -10.45
N ASP A 64 2.25 -24.15 -11.57
CA ASP A 64 2.43 -24.75 -12.90
C ASP A 64 3.81 -24.47 -13.51
N SER A 65 4.33 -23.27 -13.32
CA SER A 65 5.59 -22.82 -13.91
C SER A 65 6.34 -21.84 -13.00
N LEU A 66 7.64 -21.69 -13.29
CA LEU A 66 8.48 -20.63 -12.75
C LEU A 66 8.64 -19.59 -13.84
N GLY A 67 8.55 -18.32 -13.49
CA GLY A 67 8.61 -17.21 -14.40
C GLY A 67 8.37 -15.91 -13.66
N ASP A 68 8.19 -14.85 -14.42
CA ASP A 68 7.84 -13.53 -13.90
C ASP A 68 6.46 -13.07 -14.38
N PHE A 69 6.20 -11.77 -14.25
CA PHE A 69 4.93 -11.18 -14.65
C PHE A 69 4.71 -11.24 -16.17
N ASP A 70 5.75 -11.07 -16.97
CA ASP A 70 5.63 -11.06 -18.43
C ASP A 70 5.25 -12.45 -18.95
N ASP A 71 5.80 -13.50 -18.34
CA ASP A 71 5.39 -14.89 -18.61
C ASP A 71 3.90 -15.12 -18.32
N ALA A 72 3.39 -14.58 -17.22
CA ALA A 72 1.99 -14.70 -16.84
C ALA A 72 1.06 -13.98 -17.83
N VAL A 73 1.42 -12.77 -18.26
CA VAL A 73 0.68 -12.00 -19.26
C VAL A 73 0.68 -12.72 -20.61
N ALA A 74 1.83 -13.20 -21.05
CA ALA A 74 1.96 -13.96 -22.28
C ALA A 74 1.09 -15.23 -22.25
N LYS A 75 1.06 -15.95 -21.11
CA LYS A 75 0.23 -17.13 -20.95
C LYS A 75 -1.26 -16.81 -21.00
N ALA A 76 -1.69 -15.71 -20.37
CA ALA A 76 -3.08 -15.27 -20.43
C ALA A 76 -3.50 -14.92 -21.87
N ALA A 77 -2.65 -14.20 -22.62
CA ALA A 77 -2.90 -13.87 -24.02
C ALA A 77 -2.99 -15.12 -24.92
N GLU A 78 -2.12 -16.11 -24.70
CA GLU A 78 -2.15 -17.41 -25.38
C GLU A 78 -3.49 -18.13 -25.14
N LEU A 79 -3.92 -18.25 -23.88
CA LEU A 79 -5.17 -18.90 -23.48
C LEU A 79 -6.40 -18.18 -24.04
N ALA A 80 -6.36 -16.84 -24.07
CA ALA A 80 -7.41 -16.00 -24.64
C ALA A 80 -7.38 -15.92 -26.19
N LYS A 81 -6.35 -16.47 -26.83
CA LYS A 81 -6.13 -16.43 -28.29
C LYS A 81 -6.05 -15.01 -28.87
N VAL A 82 -5.49 -14.08 -28.12
CA VAL A 82 -5.30 -12.68 -28.55
C VAL A 82 -3.85 -12.46 -28.99
N LYS A 83 -3.66 -11.76 -30.12
CA LYS A 83 -2.33 -11.43 -30.65
C LYS A 83 -1.81 -10.07 -30.20
N GLN A 84 -2.72 -9.20 -29.76
CA GLN A 84 -2.42 -7.85 -29.31
C GLN A 84 -3.22 -7.62 -28.03
N TRP A 85 -2.54 -7.10 -27.03
CA TRP A 85 -3.11 -6.75 -25.73
C TRP A 85 -2.42 -5.50 -25.21
N HIS A 86 -3.10 -4.78 -24.31
CA HIS A 86 -2.56 -3.64 -23.62
C HIS A 86 -2.70 -3.88 -22.12
N LEU A 87 -1.69 -3.47 -21.36
CA LEU A 87 -1.72 -3.53 -19.91
C LEU A 87 -2.20 -2.18 -19.39
N GLU A 88 -3.31 -2.19 -18.66
CA GLU A 88 -3.75 -1.06 -17.86
C GLU A 88 -3.41 -1.32 -16.40
N TYR A 89 -2.55 -0.48 -15.85
CA TYR A 89 -2.26 -0.49 -14.42
C TYR A 89 -3.25 0.42 -13.72
N TYR A 90 -4.13 -0.15 -12.92
CA TYR A 90 -5.04 0.63 -12.10
C TYR A 90 -4.26 1.24 -10.94
N VAL A 91 -4.04 2.54 -10.99
CA VAL A 91 -3.57 3.33 -9.85
C VAL A 91 -4.81 4.02 -9.30
N ASP A 92 -5.06 3.90 -8.00
CA ASP A 92 -6.13 4.66 -7.35
C ASP A 92 -5.89 6.15 -7.61
N GLU A 93 -6.74 6.76 -8.45
CA GLU A 93 -6.68 8.19 -8.65
C GLU A 93 -7.13 8.88 -7.35
N PRO A 94 -6.35 9.85 -6.84
CA PRO A 94 -6.72 10.53 -5.61
C PRO A 94 -8.09 11.16 -5.77
N THR A 95 -8.96 10.92 -4.80
CA THR A 95 -10.32 11.46 -4.82
C THR A 95 -10.27 12.98 -4.78
N PHE A 96 -11.39 13.63 -5.10
CA PHE A 96 -11.49 15.08 -4.98
C PHE A 96 -11.15 15.55 -3.54
N PHE A 97 -11.55 14.78 -2.52
CA PHE A 97 -11.24 15.10 -1.13
C PHE A 97 -9.75 14.97 -0.83
N ASP A 98 -9.08 13.93 -1.37
CA ASP A 98 -7.64 13.77 -1.23
C ASP A 98 -6.89 14.93 -1.89
N LYS A 99 -7.29 15.33 -3.10
CA LYS A 99 -6.71 16.49 -3.81
C LYS A 99 -6.92 17.81 -3.05
N VAL A 100 -8.06 17.98 -2.37
CA VAL A 100 -8.34 19.18 -1.55
C VAL A 100 -7.55 19.15 -0.25
N MET A 101 -7.47 18.00 0.41
CA MET A 101 -6.71 17.84 1.67
C MET A 101 -5.21 18.00 1.42
N ASP A 102 -4.68 17.47 0.31
CA ASP A 102 -3.28 17.61 -0.09
C ASP A 102 -2.92 19.08 -0.39
N ASN A 103 -3.86 19.84 -0.97
CA ASN A 103 -3.75 21.31 -1.11
C ASN A 103 -3.88 22.08 0.20
N MET A 104 -4.47 21.49 1.24
CA MET A 104 -4.61 22.11 2.58
C MET A 104 -3.47 21.74 3.53
N SER A 105 -2.89 20.55 3.41
CA SER A 105 -1.72 20.09 4.17
C SER A 105 -0.39 20.48 3.52
N GLY A 106 -0.40 20.75 2.22
CA GLY A 106 0.66 21.50 1.57
C GLY A 106 0.69 22.88 2.19
N SER A 107 1.68 23.13 3.04
CA SER A 107 2.17 24.47 3.37
C SER A 107 1.88 25.38 2.19
N VAL A 108 1.14 26.48 2.40
CA VAL A 108 0.90 27.48 1.37
C VAL A 108 2.28 27.91 0.89
N ARG A 109 2.78 27.25 -0.16
CA ARG A 109 3.88 27.73 -0.93
C ARG A 109 3.26 28.99 -1.49
N ALA A 110 3.72 30.12 -0.97
CA ALA A 110 3.35 31.44 -1.42
C ALA A 110 3.91 31.68 -2.85
N MET A 111 3.60 30.76 -3.75
CA MET A 111 3.64 30.92 -5.18
C MET A 111 2.19 31.19 -5.59
N LEU A 112 1.70 32.38 -5.25
CA LEU A 112 0.80 33.03 -6.18
C LEU A 112 1.54 33.03 -7.53
N PRO A 113 0.95 32.45 -8.61
CA PRO A 113 1.52 32.58 -9.94
C PRO A 113 1.81 34.05 -10.20
N ASP A 114 2.91 34.39 -10.87
CA ASP A 114 3.30 35.80 -11.11
C ASP A 114 2.15 36.64 -11.69
N ALA A 115 1.24 35.99 -12.44
CA ALA A 115 0.01 36.57 -12.96
C ALA A 115 -0.94 37.16 -11.89
N PHE A 116 -1.03 36.54 -10.70
CA PHE A 116 -1.86 37.03 -9.61
C PHE A 116 -1.20 38.18 -8.83
N GLN A 117 0.13 38.27 -8.83
CA GLN A 117 0.85 39.38 -8.18
C GLN A 117 0.60 40.72 -8.90
N ALA A 118 0.42 40.68 -10.22
CA ALA A 118 0.11 41.86 -11.03
C ALA A 118 -1.30 42.44 -10.78
N MET A 119 -2.19 41.70 -10.13
CA MET A 119 -3.58 42.08 -9.88
C MET A 119 -3.80 42.59 -8.44
N LEU A 120 -2.77 42.60 -7.59
CA LEU A 120 -2.84 43.07 -6.21
C LEU A 120 -2.47 44.56 -6.11
N PRO A 121 -3.19 45.36 -5.30
CA PRO A 121 -2.83 46.76 -5.09
C PRO A 121 -1.44 46.89 -4.44
N ALA A 122 -0.69 47.92 -4.84
CA ALA A 122 0.71 48.14 -4.46
C ALA A 122 1.10 47.91 -2.98
N PRO A 123 0.29 48.27 -1.95
CA PRO A 123 0.64 47.99 -0.56
C PRO A 123 0.63 46.49 -0.19
N LEU A 124 -0.05 45.62 -0.97
CA LEU A 124 -0.03 44.16 -0.75
C LEU A 124 1.08 43.46 -1.53
N ALA A 125 1.54 44.03 -2.65
CA ALA A 125 2.63 43.46 -3.45
C ALA A 125 3.97 43.42 -2.68
N SER A 126 4.27 44.44 -1.86
CA SER A 126 5.46 44.45 -0.99
C SER A 126 5.36 43.49 0.21
N VAL A 127 4.15 43.17 0.64
CA VAL A 127 3.90 42.16 1.68
C VAL A 127 4.07 40.74 1.11
N ALA A 128 3.69 40.52 -0.16
CA ALA A 128 3.82 39.22 -0.81
C ALA A 128 5.28 38.71 -0.85
N SER A 129 6.26 39.58 -1.13
CA SER A 129 7.68 39.19 -1.12
C SER A 129 8.21 38.86 0.28
N THR A 130 7.73 39.56 1.31
CA THR A 130 8.14 39.35 2.71
C THR A 130 7.54 38.05 3.25
N VAL A 131 6.26 37.79 2.96
CA VAL A 131 5.58 36.54 3.29
C VAL A 131 6.23 35.36 2.58
N LYS A 132 6.68 35.52 1.33
CA LYS A 132 7.40 34.48 0.59
C LYS A 132 8.71 34.10 1.28
N SER A 133 9.54 35.07 1.67
CA SER A 133 10.83 34.79 2.32
C SER A 133 10.70 34.13 3.70
N GLU A 134 9.62 34.40 4.43
CA GLU A 134 9.34 33.75 5.71
C GLU A 134 8.68 32.37 5.51
N SER A 135 7.87 32.19 4.47
CA SER A 135 7.28 30.90 4.12
C SER A 135 8.33 29.86 3.71
N ASP A 136 9.39 30.28 3.01
CA ASP A 136 10.47 29.39 2.59
C ASP A 136 11.28 28.87 3.80
N LYS A 137 11.39 29.66 4.88
CA LYS A 137 12.02 29.23 6.15
C LYS A 137 11.15 28.22 6.90
N LEU A 138 9.83 28.42 6.91
CA LEU A 138 8.91 27.45 7.50
C LEU A 138 8.84 26.14 6.71
N ALA A 139 8.97 26.20 5.38
CA ALA A 139 9.01 25.01 4.53
C ALA A 139 10.25 24.13 4.79
N ALA A 140 11.33 24.69 5.33
CA ALA A 140 12.51 23.93 5.76
C ALA A 140 12.23 23.07 7.01
N PHE A 141 11.10 23.27 7.70
CA PHE A 141 10.66 22.46 8.83
C PHE A 141 9.68 21.35 8.41
N ASN A 142 10.10 20.49 7.47
CA ASN A 142 9.29 19.36 6.99
C ASN A 142 9.99 18.00 7.20
N ASP A 143 10.61 17.82 8.36
CA ASP A 143 11.31 16.58 8.72
C ASP A 143 10.27 15.54 9.21
N PRO A 144 10.21 14.33 8.63
CA PRO A 144 9.20 13.32 8.99
C PRO A 144 9.24 12.86 10.46
N GLN A 145 10.33 13.13 11.17
CA GLN A 145 10.52 12.82 12.60
C GLN A 145 10.32 14.06 13.50
N ASN A 146 9.90 15.20 12.93
CA ASN A 146 9.63 16.46 13.64
C ASN A 146 10.83 17.06 14.39
N ARG A 147 12.05 16.97 13.84
CA ARG A 147 13.26 17.50 14.49
C ARG A 147 13.87 18.65 13.69
N TYR A 148 14.09 19.79 14.35
CA TYR A 148 14.50 21.03 13.68
C TYR A 148 15.61 21.76 14.43
N ALA A 149 16.57 22.34 13.69
CA ALA A 149 17.59 23.23 14.22
C ALA A 149 17.70 24.45 13.29
N PHE A 150 17.49 25.64 13.83
CA PHE A 150 17.50 26.89 13.07
C PHE A 150 18.51 27.87 13.65
N CYS A 151 19.48 28.29 12.85
CA CYS A 151 20.52 29.21 13.27
C CYS A 151 20.22 30.62 12.78
N LEU A 152 19.89 31.53 13.71
CA LEU A 152 19.50 32.90 13.39
C LEU A 152 20.68 33.78 12.94
N THR A 153 21.91 33.43 13.29
CA THR A 153 23.11 34.26 13.05
C THR A 153 24.33 33.42 12.65
N CYS A 154 24.15 32.42 11.79
CA CYS A 154 25.29 31.65 11.30
C CYS A 154 26.03 32.44 10.21
N ALA A 155 27.30 32.77 10.46
CA ALA A 155 28.19 33.28 9.43
C ALA A 155 28.56 32.14 8.47
N ASN A 156 28.55 32.41 7.16
CA ASN A 156 29.07 31.48 6.15
C ASN A 156 30.57 31.29 6.39
N VAL A 157 30.93 30.18 7.02
CA VAL A 157 32.32 29.71 7.00
C VAL A 157 32.52 29.06 5.63
N ARG A 158 33.35 29.70 4.81
CA ARG A 158 33.79 29.18 3.50
C ARG A 158 34.71 27.99 3.67
#